data_AF-A0A2A2KWM5-F1
#
_entry.id   AF-A0A2A2KWM5-F1
#
_cell.length_a   1.000
_cell.length_b   1.000
_cell.length_c   1.000
_cell.angle_alpha   90.00
_cell.angle_beta   90.00
_cell.angle_gamma   90.00
#
_symmetry.space_group_name_H-M   'P 1'
#
loop_
_entity.id
_entity.type
_entity.pdbx_description
1 polymer ?
#
loop_
_entity_poly.entity_id
_entity_poly.type
_entity_poly.pdbx_seq_one_letter_code
_entity_poly.pdbx_strand_id
1 'polypeptide(L)'
;MFPLKILTFSEHWESNTGSEIGRLVVNPPEKGKASQVSFISKPSAHNQPSSSGPSSSASASKPIPEEHTFIIHDLANQTMAVLVEDKTVLKEDHNIATGNLAVEGKIVKRAECRPLANQNYMKMKVDQMLRSTKPKQQVIKLDRAENKFKPKSVHEEDLARLKQKKEGAKTVRADRDVLMNALFKAFEKHQYYRLQDLQMLTNQPANYVKEILQLTRIRSMVKHVVEKKTALGRLGKITQWGVKQLEHATPSCMIYTRAGHIPHLTWDVAEKWLDLKQTPIYQFPIQSIFESREIIKKYNKGLPSFCGMPGSALISLGGGPNAYFRRKCAVDNGLKERCEGFSLELHDYFYGNEIDKVELKKILQETFAPLPSSKIRFAPGPFDPSMVFFLVQQGIDLFDSTFAIKMAEEAKAFKLVDDYPHSDAFDLVDFHEAKYTDKMTPLFDGCPCYACQNYTRAYLHHLTNTKEMLGMILLTIHNLTEYQKMFELIRQKISNEPEL
;
A
#
# COMPACT_ATOMS: atom_id res chain seq x y z
N MET A 1 15.37 -37.23 4.84
CA MET A 1 13.90 -37.04 4.92
C MET A 1 13.63 -35.58 5.26
N PHE A 2 13.34 -34.73 4.27
CA PHE A 2 12.93 -33.35 4.55
C PHE A 2 11.55 -33.40 5.24
N PRO A 3 11.33 -32.67 6.34
CA PRO A 3 10.01 -32.64 6.96
C PRO A 3 9.04 -32.03 5.94
N LEU A 4 8.00 -32.79 5.59
CA LEU A 4 6.89 -32.34 4.74
C LEU A 4 6.35 -31.01 5.29
N LYS A 5 6.70 -29.91 4.61
CA LYS A 5 6.23 -28.57 4.93
C LYS A 5 4.75 -28.53 4.56
N ILE A 6 3.88 -28.33 5.54
CA ILE A 6 2.49 -27.97 5.27
C ILE A 6 2.56 -26.51 4.87
N LEU A 7 2.50 -26.26 3.56
CA LEU A 7 2.51 -24.91 3.02
C LEU A 7 1.16 -24.26 3.32
N THR A 8 1.15 -23.04 3.83
CA THR A 8 -0.03 -22.19 3.81
C THR A 8 -0.39 -21.82 2.37
N PHE A 9 -1.61 -21.33 2.14
CA PHE A 9 -2.02 -20.85 0.82
C PHE A 9 -1.07 -19.77 0.27
N SER A 10 -0.61 -18.86 1.14
CA SER A 10 0.40 -17.84 0.79
C SER A 10 1.73 -18.47 0.40
N GLU A 11 2.25 -19.44 1.16
CA GLU A 11 3.51 -20.12 0.79
C GLU A 11 3.39 -20.92 -0.51
N HIS A 12 2.22 -21.53 -0.78
CA HIS A 12 1.94 -22.19 -2.05
C HIS A 12 1.92 -21.18 -3.21
N TRP A 13 1.33 -20.01 -2.99
CA TRP A 13 1.28 -18.91 -3.94
C TRP A 13 2.68 -18.36 -4.26
N GLU A 14 3.47 -18.07 -3.23
CA GLU A 14 4.86 -17.57 -3.34
C GLU A 14 5.77 -18.58 -4.06
N SER A 15 5.68 -19.86 -3.71
CA SER A 15 6.50 -20.93 -4.29
C SER A 15 6.20 -21.18 -5.78
N ASN A 16 5.10 -20.65 -6.31
CA ASN A 16 4.65 -20.84 -7.68
C ASN A 16 4.46 -19.51 -8.42
N THR A 17 5.20 -18.47 -8.02
CA THR A 17 5.15 -17.15 -8.63
C THR A 17 5.33 -17.23 -10.16
N GLY A 18 4.41 -16.61 -10.90
CA GLY A 18 4.41 -16.61 -12.38
C GLY A 18 3.63 -17.75 -13.04
N SER A 19 3.27 -18.81 -12.29
CA SER A 19 2.55 -20.00 -12.78
C SER A 19 1.06 -20.00 -12.39
N GLU A 20 0.22 -20.76 -13.12
CA GLU A 20 -1.20 -20.93 -12.78
C GLU A 20 -1.36 -21.91 -11.60
N ILE A 21 -1.71 -21.37 -10.44
CA ILE A 21 -1.86 -22.07 -9.15
C ILE A 21 -3.30 -22.50 -8.83
N GLY A 22 -4.27 -22.05 -9.62
CA GLY A 22 -5.69 -22.32 -9.40
C GLY A 22 -6.58 -21.41 -10.23
N ARG A 23 -7.89 -21.49 -10.01
CA ARG A 23 -8.89 -20.73 -10.78
C ARG A 23 -9.89 -20.06 -9.86
N LEU A 24 -10.25 -18.83 -10.18
CA LEU A 24 -11.39 -18.15 -9.58
C LEU A 24 -12.67 -18.66 -10.24
N VAL A 25 -13.60 -19.14 -9.42
CA VAL A 25 -14.94 -19.56 -9.80
C VAL A 25 -15.92 -18.52 -9.26
N VAL A 26 -16.71 -17.94 -10.16
CA VAL A 26 -17.80 -17.02 -9.79
C VAL A 26 -19.09 -17.83 -9.82
N ASN A 27 -19.63 -18.13 -8.65
CA ASN A 27 -20.91 -18.80 -8.53
C ASN A 27 -22.04 -17.76 -8.72
N PRO A 28 -23.03 -18.05 -9.57
CA PRO A 28 -24.16 -17.15 -9.78
C PRO A 28 -24.91 -16.93 -8.46
N PRO A 29 -25.50 -15.72 -8.27
CA PRO A 29 -26.16 -15.37 -7.04
C PRO A 29 -27.38 -16.28 -6.79
N GLU A 30 -27.44 -16.93 -5.63
CA GLU A 30 -28.69 -17.51 -5.12
C GLU A 30 -29.67 -16.38 -4.77
N LYS A 31 -30.99 -16.62 -4.90
CA LYS A 31 -32.04 -15.59 -4.71
C LYS A 31 -31.79 -14.73 -3.46
N GLY A 32 -31.47 -13.45 -3.68
CA GLY A 32 -31.28 -12.45 -2.62
C GLY A 32 -29.86 -12.32 -2.06
N LYS A 33 -28.85 -13.07 -2.56
CA LYS A 33 -27.45 -12.97 -2.13
C LYS A 33 -26.52 -12.52 -3.26
N ALA A 34 -25.42 -11.85 -2.92
CA ALA A 34 -24.39 -11.46 -3.88
C ALA A 34 -23.70 -12.70 -4.48
N SER A 35 -23.13 -12.57 -5.68
CA SER A 35 -22.33 -13.62 -6.32
C SER A 35 -21.19 -14.06 -5.40
N GLN A 36 -21.08 -15.36 -5.16
CA GLN A 36 -20.00 -15.92 -4.33
C GLN A 36 -18.80 -16.20 -5.23
N VAL A 37 -17.63 -15.69 -4.85
CA VAL A 37 -16.38 -15.97 -5.56
C VAL A 37 -15.55 -16.92 -4.71
N SER A 38 -15.10 -18.03 -5.29
CA SER A 38 -14.14 -18.93 -4.64
C SER A 38 -12.91 -19.13 -5.53
N PHE A 39 -11.75 -19.35 -4.91
CA PHE A 39 -10.56 -19.80 -5.60
C PHE A 39 -10.38 -21.29 -5.33
N ILE A 40 -10.25 -22.06 -6.41
CA ILE A 40 -9.97 -23.49 -6.36
C ILE A 40 -8.51 -23.66 -6.75
N SER A 41 -7.68 -24.04 -5.77
CA SER A 41 -6.27 -24.36 -5.98
C SER A 41 -6.12 -25.61 -6.85
N LYS A 42 -5.07 -25.66 -7.68
CA LYS A 42 -4.72 -26.90 -8.38
C LYS A 42 -4.18 -27.91 -7.35
N PRO A 43 -4.56 -29.19 -7.44
CA PRO A 43 -3.93 -30.21 -6.61
C PRO A 43 -2.42 -30.19 -6.80
N SER A 44 -1.67 -29.99 -5.72
CA SER A 44 -0.21 -30.05 -5.78
C SER A 44 0.22 -31.43 -6.28
N ALA A 45 1.20 -31.50 -7.19
CA ALA A 45 1.73 -32.76 -7.73
C ALA A 45 2.30 -33.70 -6.64
N HIS A 46 2.41 -33.23 -5.40
CA HIS A 46 2.73 -34.05 -4.22
C HIS A 46 1.57 -34.92 -3.70
N ASN A 47 0.38 -34.87 -4.30
CA ASN A 47 -0.78 -35.66 -3.89
C ASN A 47 -1.14 -36.84 -4.81
N GLN A 48 -0.27 -37.25 -5.74
CA GLN A 48 -0.53 -38.51 -6.47
C GLN A 48 -0.12 -39.72 -5.62
N PRO A 49 -1.04 -40.68 -5.37
CA PRO A 49 -0.67 -41.95 -4.75
C PRO A 49 0.18 -42.72 -5.76
N SER A 50 1.47 -42.88 -5.47
CA SER A 50 2.31 -43.81 -6.22
C SER A 50 1.80 -45.23 -5.98
N SER A 51 1.15 -45.80 -6.98
CA SER A 51 0.71 -47.19 -6.98
C SER A 51 1.90 -48.13 -7.16
N SER A 52 2.50 -48.61 -6.06
CA SER A 52 3.16 -49.93 -5.98
C SER A 52 3.77 -50.20 -4.59
N GLY A 53 3.23 -51.18 -3.86
CA GLY A 53 3.90 -51.87 -2.74
C GLY A 53 3.20 -51.75 -1.36
N PRO A 54 3.00 -52.85 -0.62
CA PRO A 54 2.37 -52.83 0.70
C PRO A 54 3.40 -52.58 1.83
N SER A 55 2.89 -52.04 2.94
CA SER A 55 3.49 -51.94 4.28
C SER A 55 4.53 -50.83 4.56
N SER A 56 4.05 -49.73 5.15
CA SER A 56 4.40 -49.25 6.51
C SER A 56 3.92 -47.80 6.66
N SER A 57 3.36 -47.49 7.83
CA SER A 57 2.65 -46.27 8.24
C SER A 57 3.01 -44.99 7.48
N ALA A 58 2.23 -44.67 6.44
CA ALA A 58 2.29 -43.40 5.74
C ALA A 58 1.67 -42.30 6.63
N SER A 59 2.48 -41.36 7.11
CA SER A 59 1.96 -40.09 7.61
C SER A 59 1.32 -39.34 6.44
N ALA A 60 0.00 -39.42 6.34
CA ALA A 60 -0.79 -38.75 5.32
C ALA A 60 -0.52 -37.24 5.35
N SER A 61 -0.03 -36.69 4.24
CA SER A 61 -0.02 -35.25 4.00
C SER A 61 -1.45 -34.73 4.12
N LYS A 62 -1.74 -33.96 5.17
CA LYS A 62 -3.06 -33.33 5.30
C LYS A 62 -3.13 -32.19 4.26
N PRO A 63 -4.06 -32.23 3.30
CA PRO A 63 -4.09 -31.28 2.20
C PRO A 63 -4.50 -29.90 2.71
N ILE A 64 -3.87 -28.87 2.14
CA ILE A 64 -4.38 -27.48 2.18
C ILE A 64 -5.82 -27.53 1.66
N PRO A 65 -6.79 -26.80 2.27
CA PRO A 65 -8.13 -26.72 1.71
C PRO A 65 -8.07 -26.32 0.24
N GLU A 66 -8.69 -27.11 -0.64
CA GLU A 66 -8.59 -26.86 -2.09
C GLU A 66 -9.39 -25.63 -2.51
N GLU A 67 -10.47 -25.32 -1.79
CA GLU A 67 -11.33 -24.18 -2.02
C GLU A 67 -11.08 -23.07 -0.99
N HIS A 68 -11.04 -21.83 -1.46
CA HIS A 68 -10.91 -20.63 -0.65
C HIS A 68 -12.00 -19.63 -1.04
N THR A 69 -12.90 -19.29 -0.12
CA THR A 69 -14.00 -18.35 -0.40
C THR A 69 -13.56 -16.90 -0.24
N PHE A 70 -13.94 -16.06 -1.19
CA PHE A 70 -13.79 -14.62 -1.12
C PHE A 70 -15.08 -13.99 -0.62
N ILE A 71 -14.95 -13.13 0.38
CA ILE A 71 -16.04 -12.23 0.80
C ILE A 71 -15.89 -10.95 -0.02
N ILE A 72 -16.92 -10.62 -0.80
CA ILE A 72 -16.96 -9.39 -1.57
C ILE A 72 -17.68 -8.33 -0.76
N HIS A 73 -16.97 -7.23 -0.49
CA HIS A 73 -17.49 -6.04 0.13
C HIS A 73 -17.68 -4.96 -0.94
N ASP A 74 -18.90 -4.43 -1.04
CA ASP A 74 -19.16 -3.21 -1.81
C ASP A 74 -18.72 -2.01 -0.98
N LEU A 75 -17.70 -1.30 -1.46
CA LEU A 75 -17.12 -0.17 -0.73
C LEU A 75 -17.68 1.13 -1.28
N ALA A 76 -18.53 1.79 -0.48
CA ALA A 76 -19.08 3.09 -0.86
C ALA A 76 -18.04 4.21 -0.75
N ASN A 77 -17.13 4.13 0.23
CA ASN A 77 -16.38 5.29 0.70
C ASN A 77 -14.85 5.19 0.71
N GLN A 78 -14.25 4.15 0.14
CA GLN A 78 -12.79 3.99 0.16
C GLN A 78 -12.11 4.63 -1.06
N THR A 79 -11.12 5.48 -0.79
CA THR A 79 -10.30 6.15 -1.82
C THR A 79 -8.86 5.69 -1.72
N MET A 80 -8.21 5.42 -2.85
CA MET A 80 -6.82 4.94 -2.91
C MET A 80 -5.93 5.95 -3.64
N ALA A 81 -4.77 6.23 -3.04
CA ALA A 81 -3.72 7.07 -3.58
C ALA A 81 -2.42 6.27 -3.61
N VAL A 82 -1.65 6.38 -4.67
CA VAL A 82 -0.34 5.74 -4.81
C VAL A 82 0.63 6.85 -5.16
N LEU A 83 1.54 7.17 -4.25
CA LEU A 83 2.49 8.26 -4.44
C LEU A 83 3.90 7.70 -4.46
N VAL A 84 4.82 8.42 -5.11
CA VAL A 84 6.22 8.04 -5.13
C VAL A 84 6.76 8.07 -3.71
N GLU A 85 7.24 6.92 -3.27
CA GLU A 85 7.68 6.68 -1.89
C GLU A 85 8.91 5.79 -1.88
N ASP A 86 9.89 6.18 -1.08
CA ASP A 86 11.00 5.35 -0.66
C ASP A 86 10.68 4.80 0.75
N LYS A 87 10.68 3.47 0.91
CA LYS A 87 10.34 2.78 2.17
C LYS A 87 11.41 1.79 2.65
N THR A 88 12.70 2.01 2.35
CA THR A 88 13.75 1.07 2.83
C THR A 88 13.76 0.89 4.36
N VAL A 89 13.17 1.82 5.15
CA VAL A 89 12.99 1.70 6.61
C VAL A 89 12.20 0.47 7.03
N LEU A 90 11.18 0.08 6.24
CA LEU A 90 10.33 -1.07 6.56
C LEU A 90 11.02 -2.41 6.25
N LYS A 91 12.30 -2.40 5.86
CA LYS A 91 13.06 -3.56 5.38
C LYS A 91 12.38 -4.25 4.18
N GLU A 92 11.62 -3.46 3.43
CA GLU A 92 11.05 -3.85 2.14
C GLU A 92 12.15 -3.61 1.09
N ASP A 93 13.15 -4.50 1.04
CA ASP A 93 14.26 -4.42 0.06
C ASP A 93 13.72 -4.43 -1.37
N HIS A 94 14.01 -3.43 -2.21
CA HIS A 94 14.14 -3.51 -3.68
C HIS A 94 14.69 -2.21 -4.31
N ASN A 95 15.29 -2.30 -5.51
CA ASN A 95 15.87 -1.20 -6.29
C ASN A 95 14.85 -0.09 -6.56
N ILE A 96 14.95 1.02 -5.84
CA ILE A 96 14.11 2.21 -6.02
C ILE A 96 14.56 2.94 -7.29
N ALA A 97 13.66 3.05 -8.26
CA ALA A 97 13.87 3.86 -9.45
C ALA A 97 13.22 5.25 -9.24
N THR A 98 14.01 6.32 -9.40
CA THR A 98 13.53 7.70 -9.32
C THR A 98 12.73 8.08 -10.58
N GLY A 99 11.57 8.75 -10.44
CA GLY A 99 10.71 9.13 -11.57
C GLY A 99 9.41 9.84 -11.20
N ASN A 100 8.70 10.35 -12.21
CA ASN A 100 7.40 11.03 -12.08
C ASN A 100 6.25 9.99 -12.05
N LEU A 101 5.89 9.46 -10.88
CA LEU A 101 4.81 8.46 -10.80
C LEU A 101 3.83 8.71 -9.65
N ALA A 102 2.80 9.53 -9.87
CA ALA A 102 1.63 9.57 -8.99
C ALA A 102 0.47 8.83 -9.64
N VAL A 103 -0.13 7.92 -8.88
CA VAL A 103 -1.17 6.97 -9.29
C VAL A 103 -2.38 7.14 -8.34
N GLU A 104 -3.61 7.15 -8.83
CA GLU A 104 -4.80 7.28 -7.95
C GLU A 104 -5.98 6.45 -8.48
N GLY A 105 -6.73 5.81 -7.59
CA GLY A 105 -7.75 4.85 -8.00
C GLY A 105 -8.92 4.75 -7.04
N LYS A 106 -10.05 4.25 -7.54
CA LYS A 106 -11.22 3.90 -6.72
C LYS A 106 -11.23 2.40 -6.48
N ILE A 107 -11.35 2.00 -5.21
CA ILE A 107 -11.69 0.62 -4.87
C ILE A 107 -13.22 0.50 -4.94
N VAL A 108 -13.73 -0.13 -6.01
CA VAL A 108 -15.18 -0.30 -6.23
C VAL A 108 -15.71 -1.50 -5.43
N LYS A 109 -14.91 -2.56 -5.36
CA LYS A 109 -15.20 -3.77 -4.59
C LYS A 109 -13.91 -4.27 -3.97
N ARG A 110 -13.99 -4.74 -2.73
CA ARG A 110 -12.90 -5.45 -2.05
C ARG A 110 -13.27 -6.91 -1.96
N ALA A 111 -12.33 -7.79 -2.31
CA ALA A 111 -12.52 -9.24 -2.20
C ALA A 111 -11.50 -9.78 -1.19
N GLU A 112 -11.99 -10.26 -0.06
CA GLU A 112 -11.15 -10.82 1.01
C GLU A 112 -11.18 -12.34 0.97
N CYS A 113 -10.02 -12.96 0.71
CA CYS A 113 -9.85 -14.40 0.90
C CYS A 113 -9.75 -14.69 2.39
N ARG A 114 -10.78 -15.29 2.99
CA ARG A 114 -10.72 -15.71 4.39
C ARG A 114 -10.40 -17.21 4.47
N PRO A 115 -9.58 -17.63 5.45
CA PRO A 115 -9.40 -19.05 5.70
C PRO A 115 -10.73 -19.67 6.12
N LEU A 116 -11.02 -20.86 5.58
CA LEU A 116 -12.20 -21.64 5.95
C LEU A 116 -12.13 -21.96 7.45
N ALA A 117 -13.12 -21.52 8.22
CA ALA A 117 -13.24 -21.80 9.66
C ALA A 117 -13.72 -23.25 9.90
N ASN A 118 -13.03 -24.23 9.31
CA ASN A 118 -13.31 -25.65 9.47
C ASN A 118 -12.35 -26.30 10.47
N GLN A 119 -12.73 -27.47 11.00
CA GLN A 119 -11.92 -28.19 11.99
C GLN A 119 -10.52 -28.53 11.47
N ASN A 120 -10.35 -28.72 10.15
CA ASN A 120 -9.07 -29.03 9.54
C ASN A 120 -8.13 -27.83 9.56
N TYR A 121 -8.61 -26.63 9.26
CA TYR A 121 -7.85 -25.38 9.33
C TYR A 121 -7.47 -25.04 10.77
N MET A 122 -8.39 -25.23 11.73
CA MET A 122 -8.09 -25.01 13.15
C MET A 122 -7.02 -25.99 13.67
N LYS A 123 -7.11 -27.27 13.30
CA LYS A 123 -6.05 -28.26 13.59
C LYS A 123 -4.72 -27.87 12.95
N MET A 124 -4.73 -27.36 11.72
CA MET A 124 -3.51 -26.89 11.05
C MET A 124 -2.86 -25.71 11.79
N LYS A 125 -3.65 -24.75 12.28
CA LYS A 125 -3.14 -23.65 13.12
C LYS A 125 -2.54 -24.14 14.44
N VAL A 126 -3.21 -25.07 15.12
CA VAL A 126 -2.68 -25.68 16.35
C VAL A 126 -1.37 -26.42 16.07
N ASP A 127 -1.31 -27.20 15.00
CA ASP A 127 -0.09 -27.90 14.58
C ASP A 127 1.05 -26.93 14.24
N GLN A 128 0.74 -25.76 13.65
CA GLN A 128 1.71 -24.70 13.39
C GLN A 128 2.24 -24.08 14.69
N MET A 129 1.36 -23.75 15.65
CA MET A 129 1.73 -23.25 16.98
C MET A 129 2.62 -24.26 17.73
N LEU A 130 2.29 -25.54 17.66
CA LEU A 130 3.09 -26.63 18.26
C LEU A 130 4.42 -26.87 17.53
N ARG A 131 4.58 -26.44 16.28
CA ARG A 131 5.87 -26.51 15.56
C ARG A 131 6.76 -25.33 15.90
N SER A 132 6.21 -24.13 16.09
CA SER A 132 6.99 -22.97 16.53
C SER A 132 7.58 -23.14 17.93
N THR A 133 6.97 -23.98 18.77
CA THR A 133 7.50 -24.33 20.09
C THR A 133 8.56 -25.44 20.04
N LYS A 134 8.78 -26.11 18.90
CA LYS A 134 9.81 -27.13 18.76
C LYS A 134 11.17 -26.50 18.40
N PRO A 135 12.29 -27.00 18.98
CA PRO A 135 13.62 -26.53 18.64
C PRO A 135 13.92 -26.69 17.15
N LYS A 136 14.43 -25.63 16.51
CA LYS A 136 14.75 -25.62 15.07
C LYS A 136 15.88 -26.59 14.69
N GLN A 137 16.66 -27.05 15.66
CA GLN A 137 17.72 -28.04 15.49
C GLN A 137 17.42 -29.26 16.36
N GLN A 138 17.26 -30.40 15.71
CA GLN A 138 17.22 -31.71 16.35
C GLN A 138 18.28 -32.59 15.69
N VAL A 139 19.05 -33.31 16.51
CA VAL A 139 20.04 -34.26 16.02
C VAL A 139 19.28 -35.47 15.49
N ILE A 140 19.32 -35.67 14.17
CA ILE A 140 18.70 -36.81 13.50
C ILE A 140 19.82 -37.80 13.17
N LYS A 141 19.69 -39.04 13.64
CA LYS A 141 20.61 -40.13 13.28
C LYS A 141 20.24 -40.62 11.89
N LEU A 142 21.22 -40.64 10.98
CA LEU A 142 21.04 -41.16 9.61
C LEU A 142 21.45 -42.63 9.58
N ASP A 143 20.54 -43.51 9.19
CA ASP A 143 20.81 -44.96 9.15
C ASP A 143 21.48 -45.43 7.84
N ARG A 144 21.57 -44.58 6.80
CA ARG A 144 22.35 -44.83 5.57
C ARG A 144 22.56 -43.57 4.72
N ALA A 145 23.63 -43.52 3.94
CA ALA A 145 23.92 -42.46 2.99
C ALA A 145 23.19 -42.68 1.65
N GLU A 146 22.50 -41.66 1.13
CA GLU A 146 21.82 -41.70 -0.18
C GLU A 146 22.72 -41.18 -1.30
N ASN A 147 22.81 -41.95 -2.39
CA ASN A 147 23.45 -41.57 -3.66
C ASN A 147 22.44 -41.74 -4.81
N LYS A 148 22.03 -40.63 -5.44
CA LYS A 148 21.94 -40.42 -6.91
C LYS A 148 21.04 -39.25 -7.30
N PHE A 149 21.57 -38.40 -8.19
CA PHE A 149 20.84 -37.37 -8.94
C PHE A 149 20.12 -37.96 -10.16
N LYS A 150 19.01 -37.32 -10.58
CA LYS A 150 18.45 -37.45 -11.94
C LYS A 150 18.28 -36.05 -12.57
N PRO A 151 18.76 -35.82 -13.81
CA PRO A 151 18.49 -34.58 -14.53
C PRO A 151 17.10 -34.59 -15.17
N LYS A 152 16.40 -33.45 -15.15
CA LYS A 152 15.18 -33.22 -15.93
C LYS A 152 15.56 -32.49 -17.23
N SER A 153 15.17 -33.03 -18.37
CA SER A 153 15.27 -32.40 -19.69
C SER A 153 13.91 -31.86 -20.12
N VAL A 154 13.84 -30.56 -20.44
CA VAL A 154 13.32 -29.95 -21.70
C VAL A 154 13.76 -28.47 -21.65
N HIS A 155 14.36 -27.95 -22.72
CA HIS A 155 14.90 -26.59 -22.78
C HIS A 155 13.80 -25.56 -23.05
N GLU A 156 13.87 -24.40 -22.40
CA GLU A 156 12.84 -23.36 -22.39
C GLU A 156 12.62 -22.70 -23.77
N GLU A 157 13.64 -22.72 -24.64
CA GLU A 157 13.55 -22.22 -26.02
C GLU A 157 12.67 -23.08 -26.94
N ASP A 158 12.58 -24.39 -26.70
CA ASP A 158 11.74 -25.29 -27.52
C ASP A 158 10.25 -25.01 -27.30
N LEU A 159 9.88 -24.58 -26.09
CA LEU A 159 8.52 -24.17 -25.72
C LEU A 159 8.17 -22.77 -26.27
N ALA A 160 9.17 -21.88 -26.42
CA ALA A 160 8.98 -20.54 -26.98
C ALA A 160 8.76 -20.57 -28.51
N ARG A 161 9.46 -21.45 -29.24
CA ARG A 161 9.37 -21.58 -30.70
C ARG A 161 8.00 -22.07 -31.20
N LEU A 162 7.28 -22.84 -30.38
CA LEU A 162 5.92 -23.33 -30.69
C LEU A 162 4.83 -22.28 -30.44
N LYS A 163 5.07 -21.29 -29.57
CA LYS A 163 4.13 -20.19 -29.30
C LYS A 163 4.13 -19.13 -30.40
N GLN A 164 5.26 -18.86 -31.04
CA GLN A 164 5.35 -17.84 -32.10
C GLN A 164 4.66 -18.23 -33.42
N LYS A 165 4.35 -19.52 -33.63
CA LYS A 165 3.66 -19.99 -34.86
C LYS A 165 2.13 -19.88 -34.82
N LYS A 166 1.52 -19.38 -33.74
CA LYS A 166 0.05 -19.38 -33.54
C LYS A 166 -0.65 -18.02 -33.55
N GLU A 167 0.04 -16.91 -33.75
CA GLU A 167 -0.58 -15.58 -33.77
C GLU A 167 -0.53 -14.99 -35.19
N GLY A 168 -1.62 -15.19 -35.93
CA GLY A 168 -1.87 -14.56 -37.23
C GLY A 168 -2.29 -13.09 -37.10
N ALA A 169 -1.95 -12.32 -38.13
CA ALA A 169 -2.09 -10.87 -38.24
C ALA A 169 -3.50 -10.33 -37.91
N LYS A 170 -3.55 -9.33 -37.02
CA LYS A 170 -4.68 -8.41 -36.86
C LYS A 170 -4.22 -7.02 -37.28
N THR A 171 -5.10 -6.30 -37.97
CA THR A 171 -4.92 -4.90 -38.43
C THR A 171 -4.27 -4.05 -37.34
N VAL A 172 -3.11 -3.49 -37.67
CA VAL A 172 -2.21 -2.79 -36.74
C VAL A 172 -2.89 -1.53 -36.22
N ARG A 173 -3.21 -1.51 -34.92
CA ARG A 173 -3.50 -0.24 -34.22
C ARG A 173 -2.22 0.58 -34.24
N ALA A 174 -2.33 1.85 -34.58
CA ALA A 174 -1.20 2.76 -34.39
C ALA A 174 -0.82 2.80 -32.91
N ASP A 175 0.47 2.99 -32.66
CA ASP A 175 0.97 3.26 -31.32
C ASP A 175 0.20 4.42 -30.69
N ARG A 176 -0.09 4.30 -29.40
CA ARG A 176 -0.95 5.23 -28.66
C ARG A 176 -0.40 6.64 -28.69
N ASP A 177 0.92 6.81 -28.61
CA ASP A 177 1.56 8.11 -28.60
C ASP A 177 1.56 8.75 -30.00
N VAL A 178 1.67 7.94 -31.04
CA VAL A 178 1.55 8.38 -32.43
C VAL A 178 0.13 8.87 -32.72
N LEU A 179 -0.89 8.13 -32.28
CA LEU A 179 -2.28 8.54 -32.42
C LEU A 179 -2.59 9.80 -31.60
N MET A 180 -2.06 9.88 -30.37
CA MET A 180 -2.24 11.04 -29.51
C MET A 180 -1.62 12.31 -30.11
N ASN A 181 -0.41 12.23 -30.66
CA ASN A 181 0.25 13.34 -31.36
C ASN A 181 -0.51 13.74 -32.63
N ALA A 182 -1.04 12.78 -33.39
CA ALA A 182 -1.86 13.06 -34.56
C ALA A 182 -3.17 13.78 -34.19
N LEU A 183 -3.80 13.39 -33.08
CA LEU A 183 -4.98 14.06 -32.55
C LEU A 183 -4.66 15.48 -32.05
N PHE A 184 -3.55 15.68 -31.33
CA PHE A 184 -3.15 17.03 -30.91
C PHE A 184 -2.88 17.95 -32.10
N LYS A 185 -2.16 17.47 -33.12
CA LYS A 185 -1.92 18.21 -34.36
C LYS A 185 -3.21 18.51 -35.14
N ALA A 186 -4.23 17.67 -35.04
CA ALA A 186 -5.55 17.97 -35.57
C ALA A 186 -6.19 19.15 -34.81
N PHE A 187 -6.23 19.08 -33.47
CA PHE A 187 -6.81 20.14 -32.65
C PHE A 187 -6.05 21.48 -32.66
N GLU A 188 -4.77 21.49 -33.04
CA GLU A 188 -4.02 22.72 -33.34
C GLU A 188 -4.57 23.45 -34.58
N LYS A 189 -5.09 22.72 -35.57
CA LYS A 189 -5.62 23.30 -36.80
C LYS A 189 -7.06 23.79 -36.65
N HIS A 190 -7.89 23.00 -35.97
CA HIS A 190 -9.29 23.34 -35.74
C HIS A 190 -9.74 22.96 -34.34
N GLN A 191 -10.45 23.87 -33.67
CA GLN A 191 -10.90 23.66 -32.29
C GLN A 191 -11.97 22.56 -32.16
N TYR A 192 -12.69 22.23 -33.25
CA TYR A 192 -13.79 21.29 -33.23
C TYR A 192 -13.69 20.30 -34.38
N TYR A 193 -13.89 19.02 -34.06
CA TYR A 193 -14.01 17.93 -35.03
C TYR A 193 -15.16 17.01 -34.66
N ARG A 194 -15.85 16.44 -35.66
CA ARG A 194 -16.74 15.30 -35.40
C ARG A 194 -15.89 14.04 -35.27
N LEU A 195 -16.35 13.07 -34.50
CA LEU A 195 -15.62 11.81 -34.27
C LEU A 195 -15.35 11.05 -35.59
N GLN A 196 -16.23 11.19 -36.59
CA GLN A 196 -16.02 10.61 -37.93
C GLN A 196 -14.86 11.30 -38.67
N ASP A 197 -14.72 12.62 -38.53
CA ASP A 197 -13.63 13.38 -39.17
C ASP A 197 -12.27 12.99 -38.57
N LEU A 198 -12.20 12.79 -37.25
CA LEU A 198 -10.98 12.33 -36.57
C LEU A 198 -10.60 10.90 -36.95
N GLN A 199 -11.56 10.00 -37.14
CA GLN A 199 -11.28 8.65 -37.64
C GLN A 199 -10.65 8.66 -39.02
N MET A 200 -11.17 9.50 -39.92
CA MET A 200 -10.63 9.66 -41.27
C MET A 200 -9.22 10.27 -41.22
N LEU A 201 -9.00 11.27 -40.36
CA LEU A 201 -7.69 11.93 -40.21
C LEU A 201 -6.62 11.01 -39.62
N THR A 202 -6.97 10.18 -38.65
CA THR A 202 -5.99 9.31 -37.98
C THR A 202 -5.91 7.91 -38.60
N ASN A 203 -6.86 7.57 -39.47
CA ASN A 203 -7.05 6.22 -40.01
C ASN A 203 -7.12 5.15 -38.90
N GLN A 204 -7.89 5.42 -37.84
CA GLN A 204 -8.04 4.53 -36.69
C GLN A 204 -9.53 4.32 -36.36
N PRO A 205 -9.92 3.17 -35.77
CA PRO A 205 -11.32 2.87 -35.48
C PRO A 205 -11.96 3.88 -34.52
N ALA A 206 -13.24 4.18 -34.73
CA ALA A 206 -14.07 5.09 -33.91
C ALA A 206 -13.90 4.89 -32.41
N ASN A 207 -13.94 3.64 -31.97
CA ASN A 207 -13.86 3.28 -30.56
C ASN A 207 -12.46 3.54 -29.99
N TYR A 208 -11.41 3.34 -30.77
CA TYR A 208 -10.03 3.57 -30.35
C TYR A 208 -9.72 5.07 -30.30
N VAL A 209 -10.15 5.85 -31.31
CA VAL A 209 -10.07 7.31 -31.28
C VAL A 209 -10.86 7.89 -30.12
N LYS A 210 -12.09 7.40 -29.88
CA LYS A 210 -12.93 7.82 -28.75
C LYS A 210 -12.31 7.46 -27.40
N GLU A 211 -11.68 6.30 -27.29
CA GLU A 211 -10.92 5.88 -26.10
C GLU A 211 -9.78 6.87 -25.83
N ILE A 212 -8.95 7.20 -26.85
CA ILE A 212 -7.87 8.18 -26.70
C ILE A 212 -8.42 9.59 -26.39
N LEU A 213 -9.52 10.03 -27.01
CA LEU A 213 -10.14 11.32 -26.72
C LEU A 213 -10.77 11.41 -25.31
N GLN A 214 -11.26 10.28 -24.78
CA GLN A 214 -11.74 10.21 -23.41
C GLN A 214 -10.58 10.23 -22.41
N LEU A 215 -9.46 9.61 -22.76
CA LEU A 215 -8.21 9.70 -22.00
C LEU A 215 -7.64 11.14 -21.98
N THR A 216 -7.88 11.95 -23.02
CA THR A 216 -7.46 13.36 -23.08
C THR A 216 -8.49 14.34 -22.50
N ARG A 217 -9.70 13.91 -22.14
CA ARG A 217 -10.70 14.71 -21.41
C ARG A 217 -10.31 14.77 -19.93
N ILE A 218 -9.37 15.64 -19.60
CA ILE A 218 -8.84 15.79 -18.24
C ILE A 218 -9.88 16.50 -17.35
N ARG A 219 -10.49 15.77 -16.43
CA ARG A 219 -11.18 16.34 -15.27
C ARG A 219 -10.10 16.57 -14.20
N SER A 220 -10.07 17.75 -13.58
CA SER A 220 -9.25 17.97 -12.37
C SER A 220 -9.58 16.86 -11.36
N MET A 221 -8.55 16.18 -10.87
CA MET A 221 -8.72 14.92 -10.14
C MET A 221 -8.57 15.07 -8.62
N VAL A 222 -7.65 15.93 -8.17
CA VAL A 222 -7.56 16.34 -6.76
C VAL A 222 -7.90 17.81 -6.66
N LYS A 223 -8.94 18.13 -5.89
CA LYS A 223 -9.33 19.52 -5.62
C LYS A 223 -9.08 19.83 -4.15
N HIS A 224 -7.94 20.45 -3.88
CA HIS A 224 -7.59 21.00 -2.58
C HIS A 224 -7.92 22.49 -2.54
N VAL A 225 -8.46 22.93 -1.42
CA VAL A 225 -8.75 24.34 -1.15
C VAL A 225 -8.03 24.69 0.14
N VAL A 226 -7.10 25.65 0.07
CA VAL A 226 -6.51 26.25 1.26
C VAL A 226 -7.51 27.26 1.80
N GLU A 227 -7.98 27.03 3.03
CA GLU A 227 -9.03 27.83 3.67
C GLU A 227 -8.44 28.93 4.54
N LYS A 228 -7.30 28.68 5.18
CA LYS A 228 -6.62 29.65 6.06
C LYS A 228 -5.11 29.42 6.06
N LYS A 229 -4.32 30.50 6.07
CA LYS A 229 -2.86 30.43 6.23
C LYS A 229 -2.44 31.20 7.48
N THR A 230 -1.56 30.62 8.27
CA THR A 230 -1.06 31.19 9.53
C THR A 230 0.46 30.96 9.61
N ALA A 231 1.10 31.53 10.63
CA ALA A 231 2.51 31.28 10.91
C ALA A 231 2.80 29.80 11.28
N LEU A 232 1.78 29.06 11.77
CA LEU A 232 1.91 27.66 12.16
C LEU A 232 1.66 26.66 11.03
N GLY A 233 1.21 27.13 9.87
CA GLY A 233 0.87 26.28 8.75
C GLY A 233 -0.46 26.69 8.11
N ARG A 234 -1.04 25.75 7.36
CA ARG A 234 -2.18 25.99 6.47
C ARG A 234 -3.31 25.02 6.78
N LEU A 235 -4.50 25.57 6.98
CA LEU A 235 -5.72 24.78 6.96
C LEU A 235 -6.26 24.73 5.55
N GLY A 236 -6.76 23.56 5.19
CA GLY A 236 -7.47 23.39 3.94
C GLY A 236 -8.36 22.17 3.98
N LYS A 237 -8.98 21.90 2.84
CA LYS A 237 -9.71 20.67 2.62
C LYS A 237 -9.49 20.14 1.22
N ILE A 238 -9.40 18.82 1.14
CA ILE A 238 -9.57 18.07 -0.09
C ILE A 238 -11.09 17.93 -0.27
N THR A 239 -11.62 18.50 -1.34
CA THR A 239 -13.03 18.41 -1.74
C THR A 239 -13.28 17.33 -2.79
N GLN A 240 -12.23 16.98 -3.54
CA GLN A 240 -12.29 15.94 -4.55
C GLN A 240 -10.98 15.16 -4.54
N TRP A 241 -11.10 13.84 -4.65
CA TRP A 241 -9.99 12.93 -4.86
C TRP A 241 -10.36 11.89 -5.91
N GLY A 242 -9.62 11.87 -7.01
CA GLY A 242 -10.01 11.24 -8.26
C GLY A 242 -11.42 11.63 -8.73
N VAL A 243 -12.28 10.61 -8.84
CA VAL A 243 -13.69 10.76 -9.25
C VAL A 243 -14.64 11.01 -8.09
N LYS A 244 -14.15 11.02 -6.85
CA LYS A 244 -14.98 11.10 -5.63
C LYS A 244 -14.97 12.52 -5.08
N GLN A 245 -16.15 13.04 -4.75
CA GLN A 245 -16.28 14.18 -3.85
C GLN A 245 -16.16 13.67 -2.41
N LEU A 246 -15.28 14.27 -1.64
CA LEU A 246 -15.09 13.94 -0.22
C LEU A 246 -14.67 15.21 0.51
N GLU A 247 -14.96 15.30 1.81
CA GLU A 247 -14.43 16.37 2.64
C GLU A 247 -13.40 15.78 3.59
N HIS A 248 -12.13 16.14 3.37
CA HIS A 248 -11.01 15.70 4.19
C HIS A 248 -10.14 16.91 4.51
N ALA A 249 -10.12 17.30 5.78
CA ALA A 249 -9.42 18.48 6.26
C ALA A 249 -7.91 18.23 6.36
N THR A 250 -7.11 19.23 5.98
CA THR A 250 -5.64 19.23 6.04
C THR A 250 -5.14 20.29 7.04
N PRO A 251 -4.02 20.06 7.77
CA PRO A 251 -3.11 18.93 7.65
C PRO A 251 -3.71 17.60 8.14
N SER A 252 -3.33 16.50 7.47
CA SER A 252 -3.80 15.14 7.78
C SER A 252 -2.83 14.08 7.25
N CYS A 253 -3.15 12.81 7.44
CA CYS A 253 -2.41 11.70 6.85
C CYS A 253 -3.30 10.73 6.08
N MET A 254 -2.69 10.09 5.09
CA MET A 254 -3.22 8.89 4.46
C MET A 254 -2.92 7.67 5.32
N ILE A 255 -3.82 6.69 5.30
CA ILE A 255 -3.62 5.42 5.98
C ILE A 255 -2.71 4.54 5.12
N TYR A 256 -1.52 4.22 5.62
CA TYR A 256 -0.59 3.30 4.99
C TYR A 256 -1.22 1.91 4.86
N THR A 257 -1.09 1.33 3.67
CA THR A 257 -1.49 -0.06 3.43
C THR A 257 -0.35 -0.85 2.82
N ARG A 258 -0.28 -2.16 3.10
CA ARG A 258 0.58 -3.11 2.39
C ARG A 258 -0.35 -4.05 1.62
N ALA A 259 -0.21 -4.10 0.30
CA ALA A 259 -1.11 -4.83 -0.60
C ALA A 259 -2.60 -4.48 -0.40
N GLY A 260 -2.91 -3.23 -0.04
CA GLY A 260 -4.28 -2.75 0.14
C GLY A 260 -4.92 -3.13 1.48
N HIS A 261 -4.15 -3.62 2.45
CA HIS A 261 -4.58 -3.81 3.84
C HIS A 261 -3.79 -2.92 4.79
N ILE A 262 -4.44 -2.39 5.83
CA ILE A 262 -3.70 -1.78 6.94
C ILE A 262 -2.86 -2.90 7.58
N PRO A 263 -1.54 -2.76 7.70
CA PRO A 263 -0.69 -3.81 8.26
C PRO A 263 -1.22 -4.31 9.61
N HIS A 264 -1.21 -5.63 9.80
CA HIS A 264 -1.71 -6.35 10.97
C HIS A 264 -3.23 -6.30 11.21
N LEU A 265 -3.98 -5.38 10.62
CA LEU A 265 -5.41 -5.25 10.86
C LEU A 265 -6.22 -5.87 9.73
N THR A 266 -7.17 -6.73 10.11
CA THR A 266 -8.27 -7.06 9.21
C THR A 266 -9.20 -5.85 9.09
N TRP A 267 -9.96 -5.78 8.02
CA TRP A 267 -10.90 -4.67 7.84
C TRP A 267 -12.01 -4.66 8.88
N ASP A 268 -12.50 -5.82 9.31
CA ASP A 268 -13.45 -5.91 10.44
C ASP A 268 -12.87 -5.29 11.73
N VAL A 269 -11.57 -5.52 11.99
CA VAL A 269 -10.87 -4.95 13.15
C VAL A 269 -10.67 -3.45 12.97
N ALA A 270 -10.25 -3.01 11.78
CA ALA A 270 -10.09 -1.61 11.47
C ALA A 270 -11.41 -0.82 11.59
N GLU A 271 -12.48 -1.31 10.97
CA GLU A 271 -13.81 -0.67 11.01
C GLU A 271 -14.40 -0.65 12.42
N LYS A 272 -14.13 -1.69 13.23
CA LYS A 272 -14.66 -1.78 14.59
C LYS A 272 -13.86 -0.95 15.61
N TRP A 273 -12.54 -0.87 15.46
CA TRP A 273 -11.65 -0.39 16.52
C TRP A 273 -10.79 0.81 16.15
N LEU A 274 -10.70 1.19 14.87
CA LEU A 274 -10.13 2.48 14.47
C LEU A 274 -11.23 3.51 14.31
N ASP A 275 -11.29 4.45 15.25
CA ASP A 275 -12.21 5.59 15.18
C ASP A 275 -11.62 6.68 14.26
N LEU A 276 -11.78 6.49 12.94
CA LEU A 276 -11.34 7.45 11.94
C LEU A 276 -12.41 8.53 11.75
N LYS A 277 -12.21 9.69 12.40
CA LYS A 277 -13.16 10.83 12.37
C LYS A 277 -13.42 11.42 10.98
N GLN A 278 -12.49 11.25 10.05
CA GLN A 278 -12.61 11.70 8.67
C GLN A 278 -12.66 10.51 7.73
N THR A 279 -13.26 10.70 6.54
CA THR A 279 -13.20 9.70 5.48
C THR A 279 -11.72 9.43 5.14
N PRO A 280 -11.21 8.20 5.34
CA PRO A 280 -9.80 7.92 5.14
C PRO A 280 -9.43 7.87 3.66
N ILE A 281 -8.25 8.41 3.36
CA ILE A 281 -7.56 8.21 2.10
C ILE A 281 -6.52 7.14 2.37
N TYR A 282 -6.56 6.03 1.63
CA TYR A 282 -5.61 4.94 1.80
C TYR A 282 -4.45 5.10 0.83
N GLN A 283 -3.25 5.05 1.36
CA GLN A 283 -2.03 5.02 0.59
C GLN A 283 -1.74 3.58 0.18
N PHE A 284 -1.65 3.36 -1.12
CA PHE A 284 -1.22 2.11 -1.73
C PHE A 284 0.20 2.32 -2.27
N PRO A 285 1.22 1.77 -1.62
CA PRO A 285 2.61 2.07 -1.94
C PRO A 285 2.98 1.60 -3.34
N ILE A 286 3.92 2.31 -3.98
CA ILE A 286 4.54 1.84 -5.22
C ILE A 286 5.14 0.44 -5.05
N GLN A 287 5.68 0.11 -3.87
CA GLN A 287 6.21 -1.22 -3.59
C GLN A 287 5.16 -2.33 -3.84
N SER A 288 3.93 -2.16 -3.35
CA SER A 288 2.84 -3.12 -3.57
C SER A 288 2.46 -3.23 -5.07
N ILE A 289 2.65 -2.16 -5.83
CA ILE A 289 2.49 -2.18 -7.29
C ILE A 289 3.65 -2.93 -7.95
N PHE A 290 4.88 -2.68 -7.50
CA PHE A 290 6.07 -3.30 -8.05
C PHE A 290 6.09 -4.82 -7.81
N GLU A 291 5.63 -5.28 -6.65
CA GLU A 291 5.39 -6.70 -6.38
C GLU A 291 4.38 -7.31 -7.37
N SER A 292 3.42 -6.50 -7.82
CA SER A 292 2.43 -6.89 -8.82
C SER A 292 2.89 -6.70 -10.27
N ARG A 293 4.17 -6.36 -10.53
CA ARG A 293 4.67 -5.99 -11.87
C ARG A 293 4.40 -7.04 -12.95
N GLU A 294 4.54 -8.33 -12.61
CA GLU A 294 4.30 -9.41 -13.58
C GLU A 294 2.81 -9.56 -13.91
N ILE A 295 1.93 -9.26 -12.95
CA ILE A 295 0.48 -9.22 -13.17
C ILE A 295 0.12 -8.01 -14.03
N ILE A 296 0.71 -6.84 -13.75
CA ILE A 296 0.49 -5.61 -14.52
C ILE A 296 0.97 -5.77 -15.97
N LYS A 297 2.14 -6.39 -16.17
CA LYS A 297 2.65 -6.75 -17.51
C LYS A 297 1.66 -7.65 -18.25
N LYS A 298 1.13 -8.69 -17.58
CA LYS A 298 0.11 -9.59 -18.16
C LYS A 298 -1.22 -8.88 -18.42
N TYR A 299 -1.60 -7.90 -17.61
CA TYR A 299 -2.82 -7.10 -17.79
C TYR A 299 -2.78 -6.26 -19.08
N ASN A 300 -1.58 -5.88 -19.53
CA ASN A 300 -1.31 -5.32 -20.86
C ASN A 300 -2.15 -4.07 -21.26
N LYS A 301 -2.68 -3.33 -20.28
CA LYS A 301 -3.32 -2.02 -20.49
C LYS A 301 -2.57 -0.88 -19.78
N GLY A 302 -1.37 -1.17 -19.28
CA GLY A 302 -0.52 -0.25 -18.53
C GLY A 302 -0.95 -0.08 -17.07
N LEU A 303 -0.02 0.44 -16.26
CA LEU A 303 -0.22 0.70 -14.84
C LEU A 303 -1.41 1.64 -14.55
N PRO A 304 -1.60 2.74 -15.30
CA PRO A 304 -2.76 3.60 -15.08
C PRO A 304 -4.10 2.87 -15.22
N SER A 305 -4.27 2.08 -16.28
CA SER A 305 -5.49 1.30 -16.47
C SER A 305 -5.62 0.14 -15.47
N PHE A 306 -4.51 -0.35 -14.90
CA PHE A 306 -4.51 -1.41 -13.88
C PHE A 306 -5.04 -0.89 -12.55
N CYS A 307 -4.64 0.33 -12.19
CA CYS A 307 -5.09 1.01 -10.97
C CYS A 307 -6.41 1.79 -11.16
N GLY A 308 -7.01 1.79 -12.36
CA GLY A 308 -8.26 2.50 -12.65
C GLY A 308 -8.10 4.02 -12.76
N MET A 309 -6.95 4.50 -13.24
CA MET A 309 -6.56 5.90 -13.27
C MET A 309 -6.92 6.65 -14.56
N PRO A 310 -7.35 7.90 -14.44
CA PRO A 310 -7.05 9.01 -15.37
C PRO A 310 -5.74 9.72 -14.94
N GLY A 311 -5.12 10.53 -15.80
CA GLY A 311 -3.70 10.95 -15.71
C GLY A 311 -3.19 11.61 -14.41
N SER A 312 -1.86 11.76 -14.35
CA SER A 312 -1.02 12.15 -13.19
C SER A 312 -1.43 13.45 -12.47
N ALA A 313 -1.88 13.32 -11.21
CA ALA A 313 -2.34 14.43 -10.36
C ALA A 313 -1.25 15.07 -9.47
N LEU A 314 -0.26 14.31 -8.99
CA LEU A 314 0.82 14.82 -8.13
C LEU A 314 2.20 14.66 -8.78
N ILE A 315 3.08 15.66 -8.62
CA ILE A 315 4.45 15.64 -9.15
C ILE A 315 5.43 15.39 -8.01
N SER A 316 6.35 14.43 -8.19
CA SER A 316 7.40 14.15 -7.22
C SER A 316 8.52 15.19 -7.32
N LEU A 317 8.95 15.71 -6.17
CA LEU A 317 10.01 16.71 -6.02
C LEU A 317 11.17 16.12 -5.22
N GLY A 318 12.22 15.74 -5.95
CA GLY A 318 13.50 15.26 -5.40
C GLY A 318 14.56 16.35 -5.35
N GLY A 319 15.84 15.94 -5.43
CA GLY A 319 17.01 16.84 -5.45
C GLY A 319 17.93 16.73 -4.22
N GLY A 320 17.70 15.77 -3.33
CA GLY A 320 18.55 15.49 -2.17
C GLY A 320 18.65 16.68 -1.20
N PRO A 321 19.76 16.79 -0.43
CA PRO A 321 19.94 17.87 0.54
C PRO A 321 20.52 19.17 -0.07
N ASN A 322 20.46 19.33 -1.39
CA ASN A 322 21.06 20.48 -2.07
C ASN A 322 19.99 21.47 -2.56
N ALA A 323 20.06 22.71 -2.07
CA ALA A 323 19.12 23.78 -2.40
C ALA A 323 19.00 24.04 -3.91
N TYR A 324 20.11 24.03 -4.64
CA TYR A 324 20.12 24.26 -6.09
C TYR A 324 19.38 23.14 -6.82
N PHE A 325 19.67 21.87 -6.52
CA PHE A 325 19.01 20.74 -7.17
C PHE A 325 17.53 20.63 -6.81
N ARG A 326 17.15 20.97 -5.58
CA ARG A 326 15.76 21.09 -5.13
C ARG A 326 14.98 22.14 -5.92
N ARG A 327 15.52 23.36 -6.01
CA ARG A 327 14.91 24.46 -6.79
C ARG A 327 14.84 24.10 -8.27
N LYS A 328 15.90 23.50 -8.83
CA LYS A 328 15.92 23.01 -10.21
C LYS A 328 14.84 21.96 -10.47
N CYS A 329 14.69 20.96 -9.59
CA CYS A 329 13.64 19.96 -9.70
C CYS A 329 12.24 20.59 -9.65
N ALA A 330 12.03 21.54 -8.73
CA ALA A 330 10.76 22.27 -8.62
C ALA A 330 10.44 23.06 -9.89
N VAL A 331 11.40 23.76 -10.49
CA VAL A 331 11.20 24.49 -11.75
C VAL A 331 10.98 23.53 -12.91
N ASP A 332 11.85 22.53 -13.07
CA ASP A 332 11.84 21.62 -14.23
C ASP A 332 10.63 20.67 -14.22
N ASN A 333 10.12 20.30 -13.04
CA ASN A 333 9.01 19.36 -12.90
C ASN A 333 7.74 20.01 -12.38
N GLY A 334 7.82 20.82 -11.33
CA GLY A 334 6.65 21.36 -10.63
C GLY A 334 5.91 22.49 -11.36
N LEU A 335 6.56 23.18 -12.30
CA LEU A 335 5.94 24.21 -13.14
C LEU A 335 5.35 23.69 -14.46
N LYS A 336 5.46 22.39 -14.74
CA LYS A 336 4.80 21.79 -15.91
C LYS A 336 3.28 21.97 -15.79
N GLU A 337 2.61 22.28 -16.90
CA GLU A 337 1.25 22.86 -16.96
C GLU A 337 0.11 22.06 -16.32
N ARG A 338 0.34 20.87 -15.76
CA ARG A 338 -0.71 19.95 -15.28
C ARG A 338 -0.35 19.25 -13.97
N CYS A 339 -0.22 20.03 -12.91
CA CYS A 339 0.08 19.56 -11.56
C CYS A 339 -1.03 19.99 -10.58
N GLU A 340 -1.63 19.06 -9.82
CA GLU A 340 -2.59 19.38 -8.74
C GLU A 340 -1.93 19.47 -7.36
N GLY A 341 -0.69 19.01 -7.24
CA GLY A 341 0.10 19.08 -6.01
C GLY A 341 1.44 18.37 -6.10
N PHE A 342 2.17 18.41 -5.00
CA PHE A 342 3.56 18.01 -4.95
C PHE A 342 3.78 16.91 -3.92
N SER A 343 4.48 15.84 -4.29
CA SER A 343 5.00 14.83 -3.36
C SER A 343 6.47 15.13 -3.10
N LEU A 344 6.89 15.25 -1.85
CA LEU A 344 8.27 15.60 -1.51
C LEU A 344 9.08 14.38 -1.11
N GLU A 345 10.18 14.14 -1.82
CA GLU A 345 11.14 13.12 -1.40
C GLU A 345 11.99 13.67 -0.25
N LEU A 346 11.88 13.10 0.94
CA LEU A 346 12.61 13.55 2.14
C LEU A 346 13.43 12.42 2.78
N HIS A 347 13.81 11.40 2.01
CA HIS A 347 14.51 10.20 2.48
C HIS A 347 15.72 10.53 3.38
N ASP A 348 16.55 11.47 2.97
CA ASP A 348 17.76 11.87 3.71
C ASP A 348 17.47 12.43 5.12
N TYR A 349 16.21 12.79 5.41
CA TYR A 349 15.77 13.49 6.61
C TYR A 349 14.94 12.64 7.57
N PHE A 350 15.01 11.29 7.49
CA PHE A 350 14.40 10.43 8.52
C PHE A 350 15.15 9.11 8.79
N TYR A 351 16.40 8.97 8.31
CA TYR A 351 17.27 7.82 8.59
C TYR A 351 18.51 8.22 9.37
N GLY A 352 18.67 7.69 10.58
CA GLY A 352 19.96 7.48 11.29
C GLY A 352 20.85 8.71 11.56
N ASN A 353 20.48 9.86 11.01
CA ASN A 353 21.20 11.11 11.01
C ASN A 353 20.43 12.10 11.87
N GLU A 354 21.15 12.94 12.59
CA GLU A 354 20.56 14.09 13.27
C GLU A 354 20.02 15.05 12.20
N ILE A 355 18.71 15.32 12.26
CA ILE A 355 18.03 16.13 11.26
C ILE A 355 18.18 17.59 11.67
N ASP A 356 19.00 18.35 10.94
CA ASP A 356 19.04 19.80 11.10
C ASP A 356 17.75 20.42 10.53
N LYS A 357 16.81 20.75 11.41
CA LYS A 357 15.55 21.43 11.06
C LYS A 357 15.80 22.80 10.40
N VAL A 358 16.92 23.48 10.68
CA VAL A 358 17.26 24.76 10.06
C VAL A 358 17.65 24.55 8.59
N GLU A 359 18.49 23.55 8.32
CA GLU A 359 18.86 23.17 6.96
C GLU A 359 17.63 22.71 6.17
N LEU A 360 16.82 21.80 6.74
CA LEU A 360 15.61 21.30 6.11
C LEU A 360 14.61 22.43 5.81
N LYS A 361 14.46 23.41 6.70
CA LYS A 361 13.64 24.61 6.45
C LYS A 361 14.13 25.37 5.22
N LYS A 362 15.44 25.60 5.10
CA LYS A 362 16.03 26.28 3.93
C LYS A 362 15.75 25.49 2.64
N ILE A 363 15.90 24.18 2.69
CA ILE A 363 15.62 23.29 1.55
C ILE A 363 14.16 23.35 1.12
N LEU A 364 13.22 23.30 2.07
CA LEU A 364 11.79 23.41 1.78
C LEU A 364 11.41 24.79 1.22
N GLN A 365 12.01 25.86 1.75
CA GLN A 365 11.82 27.22 1.23
C GLN A 365 12.27 27.34 -0.23
N GLU A 366 13.47 26.85 -0.56
CA GLU A 366 14.00 26.86 -1.93
C GLU A 366 13.18 26.00 -2.89
N THR A 367 12.66 24.86 -2.39
CA THR A 367 11.79 23.96 -3.16
C THR A 367 10.45 24.61 -3.51
N PHE A 368 9.81 25.28 -2.53
CA PHE A 368 8.47 25.83 -2.70
C PHE A 368 8.42 27.26 -3.23
N ALA A 369 9.51 28.02 -3.14
CA ALA A 369 9.59 29.40 -3.66
C ALA A 369 9.11 29.54 -5.11
N PRO A 370 9.49 28.66 -6.07
CA PRO A 370 9.00 28.77 -7.44
C PRO A 370 7.59 28.18 -7.65
N LEU A 371 6.99 27.49 -6.66
CA LEU A 371 5.77 26.69 -6.86
C LEU A 371 4.49 27.41 -6.41
N PRO A 372 3.35 27.16 -7.09
CA PRO A 372 2.06 27.71 -6.66
C PRO A 372 1.70 27.32 -5.23
N SER A 373 1.48 28.31 -4.37
CA SER A 373 1.12 28.05 -2.97
C SER A 373 -0.26 27.42 -2.79
N SER A 374 -1.15 27.50 -3.79
CA SER A 374 -2.52 26.95 -3.72
C SER A 374 -2.59 25.43 -3.86
N LYS A 375 -1.49 24.78 -4.27
CA LYS A 375 -1.45 23.36 -4.57
C LYS A 375 -1.11 22.54 -3.31
N ILE A 376 -1.70 21.35 -3.22
CA ILE A 376 -1.51 20.45 -2.08
C ILE A 376 -0.06 19.95 -2.01
N ARG A 377 0.49 19.84 -0.80
CA ARG A 377 1.84 19.35 -0.56
C ARG A 377 1.80 18.09 0.31
N PHE A 378 2.35 17.01 -0.22
CA PHE A 378 2.42 15.71 0.41
C PHE A 378 3.87 15.38 0.81
N ALA A 379 4.08 14.96 2.04
CA ALA A 379 5.37 14.45 2.53
C ALA A 379 5.22 12.97 2.94
N PRO A 380 5.62 12.02 2.08
CA PRO A 380 5.71 10.62 2.46
C PRO A 380 6.84 10.37 3.46
N GLY A 381 6.60 9.50 4.43
CA GLY A 381 7.65 9.01 5.32
C GLY A 381 7.19 8.74 6.75
N PRO A 382 7.97 7.93 7.50
CA PRO A 382 7.72 7.61 8.90
C PRO A 382 8.13 8.77 9.81
N PHE A 383 7.47 9.92 9.69
CA PHE A 383 7.74 11.08 10.52
C PHE A 383 7.12 10.94 11.91
N ASP A 384 7.93 11.19 12.93
CA ASP A 384 7.45 11.28 14.30
C ASP A 384 6.62 12.57 14.53
N PRO A 385 5.90 12.68 15.67
CA PRO A 385 5.06 13.85 15.95
C PRO A 385 5.75 15.21 15.94
N SER A 386 7.03 15.26 16.32
CA SER A 386 7.82 16.50 16.31
C SER A 386 8.14 16.93 14.88
N MET A 387 8.56 15.97 14.04
CA MET A 387 8.84 16.24 12.63
C MET A 387 7.58 16.58 11.83
N VAL A 388 6.46 15.90 12.08
CA VAL A 388 5.17 16.24 11.46
C VAL A 388 4.78 17.68 11.79
N PHE A 389 4.85 18.07 13.06
CA PHE A 389 4.50 19.43 13.47
C PHE A 389 5.40 20.47 12.78
N PHE A 390 6.71 20.23 12.75
CA PHE A 390 7.66 21.09 12.04
C PHE A 390 7.36 21.21 10.54
N LEU A 391 7.08 20.10 9.86
CA LEU A 391 6.77 20.08 8.43
C LEU A 391 5.44 20.77 8.11
N VAL A 392 4.44 20.68 9.00
CA VAL A 392 3.20 21.47 8.89
C VAL A 392 3.49 22.97 8.96
N GLN A 393 4.41 23.41 9.82
CA GLN A 393 4.84 24.81 9.88
C GLN A 393 5.55 25.25 8.59
N GLN A 394 6.17 24.32 7.85
CA GLN A 394 6.72 24.59 6.52
C GLN A 394 5.67 24.50 5.39
N GLY A 395 4.41 24.28 5.76
CA GLY A 395 3.27 24.28 4.87
C GLY A 395 3.07 22.96 4.12
N ILE A 396 3.40 21.83 4.72
CA ILE A 396 2.98 20.51 4.24
C ILE A 396 1.52 20.24 4.66
N ASP A 397 0.71 19.70 3.74
CA ASP A 397 -0.73 19.48 3.91
C ASP A 397 -1.10 18.02 4.18
N LEU A 398 -0.34 17.06 3.64
CA LEU A 398 -0.67 15.65 3.70
C LEU A 398 0.57 14.82 4.03
N PHE A 399 0.38 13.80 4.86
CA PHE A 399 1.40 12.84 5.30
C PHE A 399 0.89 11.41 5.11
N ASP A 400 1.63 10.42 5.60
CA ASP A 400 1.14 9.06 5.72
C ASP A 400 1.34 8.48 7.13
N SER A 401 0.66 7.37 7.41
CA SER A 401 0.68 6.71 8.71
C SER A 401 1.80 5.67 8.86
N THR A 402 2.87 5.75 8.05
CA THR A 402 3.97 4.77 8.08
C THR A 402 4.65 4.76 9.46
N PHE A 403 4.79 5.91 10.12
CA PHE A 403 5.40 6.00 11.46
C PHE A 403 4.65 5.12 12.48
N ALA A 404 3.32 5.19 12.50
CA ALA A 404 2.49 4.41 13.42
C ALA A 404 2.67 2.89 13.24
N ILE A 405 2.78 2.45 11.98
CA ILE A 405 3.02 1.04 11.65
C ILE A 405 4.44 0.62 12.02
N LYS A 406 5.44 1.42 11.65
CA LYS A 406 6.85 1.17 11.99
C LYS A 406 7.02 0.99 13.50
N MET A 407 6.45 1.88 14.30
CA MET A 407 6.54 1.77 15.77
C MET A 407 5.88 0.48 16.27
N ALA A 408 4.73 0.08 15.71
CA ALA A 408 4.10 -1.18 16.11
C ALA A 408 4.94 -2.42 15.73
N GLU A 409 5.56 -2.44 14.54
CA GLU A 409 6.47 -3.50 14.09
C GLU A 409 7.77 -3.54 14.95
N GLU A 410 8.20 -2.41 15.51
CA GLU A 410 9.31 -2.31 16.47
C GLU A 410 8.91 -2.57 17.93
N ALA A 411 7.69 -3.04 18.19
CA ALA A 411 7.13 -3.25 19.53
C ALA A 411 7.10 -1.98 20.40
N LYS A 412 6.96 -0.81 19.76
CA LYS A 412 6.89 0.50 20.40
C LYS A 412 5.51 1.12 20.28
N ALA A 413 5.14 1.88 21.30
CA ALA A 413 3.97 2.75 21.27
C ALA A 413 4.37 4.19 21.60
N PHE A 414 3.84 5.15 20.86
CA PHE A 414 4.04 6.56 21.18
C PHE A 414 2.78 7.18 21.78
N LYS A 415 2.97 8.24 22.57
CA LYS A 415 1.89 9.02 23.16
C LYS A 415 2.25 10.50 23.10
N LEU A 416 1.35 11.30 22.55
CA LEU A 416 1.48 12.75 22.60
C LEU A 416 1.39 13.22 24.05
N VAL A 417 2.25 14.17 24.43
CA VAL A 417 2.12 14.87 25.72
C VAL A 417 0.82 15.67 25.79
N ASP A 418 0.33 15.95 26.99
CA ASP A 418 -0.99 16.55 27.18
C ASP A 418 -1.11 17.98 26.61
N ASP A 419 -0.01 18.74 26.57
CA ASP A 419 0.03 20.09 26.03
C ASP A 419 0.33 20.13 24.52
N TYR A 420 0.41 18.99 23.83
CA TYR A 420 0.59 18.97 22.37
C TYR A 420 -0.55 19.70 21.66
N PRO A 421 -0.30 20.57 20.64
CA PRO A 421 0.99 20.82 19.97
C PRO A 421 1.73 22.07 20.50
N HIS A 422 1.46 22.55 21.73
CA HIS A 422 2.26 23.61 22.36
C HIS A 422 3.70 23.17 22.58
N SER A 423 3.86 21.97 23.14
CA SER A 423 5.07 21.18 23.01
C SER A 423 4.97 20.25 21.80
N ASP A 424 6.06 20.05 21.07
CA ASP A 424 6.15 19.05 20.00
C ASP A 424 6.66 17.69 20.51
N ALA A 425 6.81 17.54 21.83
CA ALA A 425 7.27 16.34 22.49
C ALA A 425 6.23 15.20 22.43
N PHE A 426 6.73 13.98 22.61
CA PHE A 426 5.93 12.78 22.75
C PHE A 426 6.75 11.75 23.54
N ASP A 427 6.04 10.87 24.23
CA ASP A 427 6.65 9.73 24.91
C ASP A 427 6.73 8.55 23.96
N LEU A 428 7.82 7.79 24.05
CA LEU A 428 8.01 6.53 23.34
C LEU A 428 8.24 5.40 24.34
N VAL A 429 7.37 4.40 24.29
CA VAL A 429 7.40 3.20 25.14
C VAL A 429 7.88 2.02 24.30
N ASP A 430 8.99 1.40 24.70
CA ASP A 430 9.50 0.17 24.08
C ASP A 430 9.13 -1.06 24.93
N PHE A 431 8.24 -1.91 24.41
CA PHE A 431 7.75 -3.09 25.13
C PHE A 431 8.77 -4.24 25.23
N HIS A 432 9.97 -4.10 24.67
CA HIS A 432 11.09 -5.01 24.97
C HIS A 432 11.74 -4.72 26.32
N GLU A 433 11.53 -3.54 26.90
CA GLU A 433 12.16 -3.19 28.18
C GLU A 433 11.58 -4.00 29.36
N ALA A 434 12.48 -4.59 30.15
CA ALA A 434 12.14 -5.44 31.31
C ALA A 434 11.31 -4.70 32.39
N LYS A 435 11.35 -3.36 32.43
CA LYS A 435 10.56 -2.55 33.37
C LYS A 435 9.05 -2.72 33.21
N TYR A 436 8.61 -3.27 32.07
CA TYR A 436 7.19 -3.50 31.77
C TYR A 436 6.68 -4.89 32.17
N THR A 437 7.54 -5.83 32.57
CA THR A 437 7.18 -7.23 32.90
C THR A 437 5.97 -7.35 33.82
N ASP A 438 5.93 -6.57 34.91
CA ASP A 438 4.87 -6.65 35.94
C ASP A 438 3.99 -5.39 35.99
N LYS A 439 4.00 -4.57 34.92
CA LYS A 439 3.20 -3.34 34.85
C LYS A 439 1.74 -3.63 34.48
N MET A 440 0.92 -3.89 35.51
CA MET A 440 -0.53 -4.13 35.38
C MET A 440 -1.37 -2.86 35.13
N THR A 441 -0.75 -1.77 34.67
CA THR A 441 -1.46 -0.55 34.27
C THR A 441 -1.82 -0.57 32.78
N PRO A 442 -2.81 0.21 32.35
CA PRO A 442 -3.08 0.46 30.94
C PRO A 442 -1.83 0.92 30.19
N LEU A 443 -1.83 0.75 28.87
CA LEU A 443 -0.77 1.24 27.98
C LEU A 443 -0.48 2.72 28.17
N PHE A 444 -1.54 3.53 28.13
CA PHE A 444 -1.54 4.96 28.42
C PHE A 444 -2.88 5.33 29.02
N ASP A 445 -2.83 6.10 30.12
CA ASP A 445 -4.03 6.53 30.81
C ASP A 445 -4.82 7.52 29.94
N GLY A 446 -6.16 7.43 29.99
CA GLY A 446 -7.05 8.32 29.24
C GLY A 446 -7.09 8.11 27.71
N CYS A 447 -6.34 7.14 27.15
CA CYS A 447 -6.44 6.81 25.73
C CYS A 447 -7.71 5.97 25.45
N PRO A 448 -8.58 6.37 24.50
CA PRO A 448 -9.84 5.68 24.25
C PRO A 448 -9.71 4.44 23.35
N CYS A 449 -8.50 4.07 22.92
CA CYS A 449 -8.31 2.98 21.97
C CYS A 449 -8.58 1.60 22.60
N TYR A 450 -8.97 0.63 21.79
CA TYR A 450 -9.25 -0.74 22.24
C TYR A 450 -8.09 -1.36 23.05
N ALA A 451 -6.84 -1.08 22.66
CA ALA A 451 -5.67 -1.60 23.35
C ALA A 451 -5.54 -1.04 24.78
N CYS A 452 -5.65 0.27 24.96
CA CYS A 452 -5.53 0.92 26.27
C CYS A 452 -6.69 0.57 27.21
N GLN A 453 -7.89 0.34 26.68
CA GLN A 453 -9.07 0.03 27.48
C GLN A 453 -9.10 -1.41 28.02
N ASN A 454 -8.42 -2.35 27.36
CA ASN A 454 -8.60 -3.78 27.62
C ASN A 454 -7.32 -4.51 28.04
N TYR A 455 -6.14 -3.93 27.83
CA TYR A 455 -4.87 -4.61 28.04
C TYR A 455 -3.88 -3.79 28.85
N THR A 456 -2.96 -4.50 29.50
CA THR A 456 -1.92 -3.91 30.35
C THR A 456 -0.58 -3.84 29.63
N ARG A 457 0.32 -2.99 30.15
CA ARG A 457 1.71 -2.93 29.68
C ARG A 457 2.44 -4.26 29.85
N ALA A 458 2.19 -4.96 30.97
CA ALA A 458 2.71 -6.31 31.22
C ALA A 458 2.29 -7.31 30.14
N TYR A 459 1.01 -7.28 29.75
CA TYR A 459 0.51 -8.18 28.73
C TYR A 459 1.11 -7.89 27.35
N LEU A 460 1.25 -6.61 26.98
CA LEU A 460 1.94 -6.25 25.73
C LEU A 460 3.42 -6.63 25.74
N HIS A 461 4.12 -6.38 26.84
CA HIS A 461 5.51 -6.83 27.03
C HIS A 461 5.62 -8.34 26.83
N HIS A 462 4.70 -9.13 27.39
CA HIS A 462 4.66 -10.56 27.17
C HIS A 462 4.45 -10.91 25.68
N LEU A 463 3.42 -10.34 25.04
CA LEU A 463 3.09 -10.64 23.64
C LEU A 463 4.24 -10.28 22.67
N THR A 464 4.86 -9.12 22.85
CA THR A 464 5.95 -8.66 21.96
C THR A 464 7.21 -9.50 22.12
N ASN A 465 7.59 -9.86 23.35
CA ASN A 465 8.78 -10.68 23.61
C ASN A 465 8.58 -12.17 23.25
N THR A 466 7.35 -12.67 23.33
CA THR A 466 6.98 -14.01 22.84
C THR A 466 6.70 -14.06 21.34
N LYS A 467 6.76 -12.92 20.65
CA LYS A 467 6.53 -12.76 19.20
C LYS A 467 5.12 -13.20 18.77
N GLU A 468 4.13 -12.97 19.64
CA GLU A 468 2.73 -13.19 19.33
C GLU A 468 2.17 -12.03 18.49
N MET A 469 1.48 -12.35 17.39
CA MET A 469 0.98 -11.36 16.44
C MET A 469 -0.02 -10.37 17.05
N LEU A 470 -0.73 -10.77 18.11
CA LEU A 470 -1.68 -9.91 18.82
C LEU A 470 -1.00 -8.64 19.37
N GLY A 471 0.28 -8.71 19.76
CA GLY A 471 1.03 -7.54 20.22
C GLY A 471 1.07 -6.44 19.16
N MET A 472 1.44 -6.79 17.92
CA MET A 472 1.49 -5.83 16.80
C MET A 472 0.10 -5.28 16.45
N ILE A 473 -0.95 -6.11 16.52
CA ILE A 473 -2.34 -5.68 16.26
C ILE A 473 -2.75 -4.58 17.25
N LEU A 474 -2.54 -4.81 18.55
CA LEU A 474 -2.91 -3.86 19.60
C LEU A 474 -2.09 -2.56 19.50
N LEU A 475 -0.79 -2.67 19.25
CA LEU A 475 0.08 -1.52 19.04
C LEU A 475 -0.30 -0.71 17.80
N THR A 476 -0.71 -1.37 16.71
CA THR A 476 -1.16 -0.70 15.49
C THR A 476 -2.44 0.10 15.74
N ILE A 477 -3.41 -0.47 16.47
CA ILE A 477 -4.64 0.23 16.84
C ILE A 477 -4.32 1.48 17.66
N HIS A 478 -3.47 1.35 18.68
CA HIS A 478 -3.06 2.47 19.54
C HIS A 478 -2.32 3.55 18.75
N ASN A 479 -1.28 3.18 18.03
CA ASN A 479 -0.42 4.11 17.31
C ASN A 479 -1.18 4.87 16.22
N LEU A 480 -2.08 4.20 15.47
CA LEU A 480 -2.93 4.89 14.49
C LEU A 480 -3.90 5.86 15.17
N THR A 481 -4.45 5.51 16.33
CA THR A 481 -5.35 6.39 17.09
C THR A 481 -4.63 7.67 17.53
N GLU A 482 -3.44 7.55 18.13
CA GLU A 482 -2.65 8.73 18.54
C GLU A 482 -2.17 9.55 17.34
N TYR A 483 -1.80 8.91 16.22
CA TYR A 483 -1.38 9.62 15.01
C TYR A 483 -2.54 10.44 14.41
N GLN A 484 -3.77 9.94 14.43
CA GLN A 484 -4.95 10.69 13.99
C GLN A 484 -5.28 11.85 14.94
N LYS A 485 -5.19 11.60 16.27
CA LYS A 485 -5.37 12.63 17.30
C LYS A 485 -4.40 13.80 17.11
N MET A 486 -3.15 13.50 16.76
CA MET A 486 -2.12 14.50 16.47
C MET A 486 -2.59 15.51 15.42
N PHE A 487 -3.05 15.05 14.25
CA PHE A 487 -3.50 15.94 13.18
C PHE A 487 -4.75 16.74 13.56
N GLU A 488 -5.63 16.19 14.40
CA GLU A 488 -6.77 16.93 14.94
C GLU A 488 -6.31 18.10 15.83
N LEU A 489 -5.40 17.85 16.75
CA LEU A 489 -4.84 18.88 17.64
C LEU A 489 -4.09 19.95 16.85
N ILE A 490 -3.31 19.57 15.84
CA ILE A 490 -2.63 20.51 14.94
C ILE A 490 -3.65 21.41 14.23
N ARG A 491 -4.71 20.82 13.64
CA ARG A 491 -5.75 21.60 12.95
C ARG A 491 -6.46 22.58 13.89
N GLN A 492 -6.79 22.14 15.10
CA GLN A 492 -7.38 23.01 16.13
C GLN A 492 -6.46 24.18 16.47
N LYS A 493 -5.16 23.92 16.66
CA LYS A 493 -4.18 24.96 16.96
C LYS A 493 -4.08 25.99 15.82
N ILE A 494 -3.93 25.54 14.58
CA ILE A 494 -3.87 26.45 13.41
C ILE A 494 -5.17 27.25 13.27
N SER A 495 -6.33 26.64 13.56
CA SER A 495 -7.62 27.33 13.49
C SER A 495 -7.70 28.54 14.42
N ASN A 496 -7.06 28.45 15.59
CA ASN A 496 -7.09 29.49 16.62
C ASN A 496 -6.04 30.61 16.41
N GLU A 497 -5.07 30.41 15.52
CA GLU A 497 -4.07 31.44 15.20
C GLU A 497 -4.63 32.55 14.28
N PRO A 498 -4.10 33.78 14.31
CA PRO A 498 -4.47 34.82 13.37
C PRO A 498 -4.06 34.44 11.93
N GLU A 499 -4.87 34.86 10.96
CA GLU A 499 -4.57 34.69 9.55
C GLU A 499 -3.46 35.66 9.09
N LEU A 500 -2.60 35.19 8.17
CA LEU A 500 -1.48 35.94 7.59
C LEU A 500 -1.87 36.81 6.41
#